data_AF-A0A951D0L0-F1
#
_entry.id   AF-A0A951D0L0-F1
#
_cell.length_a   1.000
_cell.length_b   1.000
_cell.length_c   1.000
_cell.angle_alpha   90.00
_cell.angle_beta   90.00
_cell.angle_gamma   90.00
#
_symmetry.space_group_name_H-M   'P 1'
#
loop_
_entity.id
_entity.type
_entity.pdbx_description
1 polymer ?
#
loop_
_entity_poly.entity_id
_entity_poly.type
_entity_poly.pdbx_seq_one_letter_code
_entity_poly.pdbx_strand_id
1 'polypeptide(L)'
;HDVRLTGGEPLVRREFPRLAAMLAEIPDVEDLSVTTNGYLLERHAEALVRAGINRFNVSIDSLQRDRFFALTRRDALPQVLRGLELLARFPEAHPIKINAVAMRDFTEEEAIPFAEFARRTPYEVRFIEFMPLDADHAWTQDQVLTGAEIRAAIDAVYPLEPEPREPHATARVYRFADGEGKIGFINPVSEPFCGDCNRVRLTADGRLRTCLFSLNETDLRGPMREGADERELEQIIRDAVWRKELKHHVGEAGFIQPARSMSAIGG
;
A
#
# COMPACT_ATOMS: atom_id res chain seq x y z
N HIS A 1 -9.94 14.06 -6.36
CA HIS A 1 -9.89 12.57 -6.38
C HIS A 1 -8.48 12.04 -6.16
N ASP A 2 -8.38 10.81 -5.65
CA ASP A 2 -7.09 10.18 -5.33
C ASP A 2 -6.70 9.15 -6.39
N VAL A 3 -5.49 9.27 -6.93
CA VAL A 3 -4.89 8.29 -7.84
C VAL A 3 -3.62 7.73 -7.21
N ARG A 4 -3.55 6.41 -7.11
CA ARG A 4 -2.38 5.70 -6.59
C ARG A 4 -1.72 4.86 -7.67
N LEU A 5 -0.50 5.23 -8.01
CA LEU A 5 0.38 4.49 -8.91
C LEU A 5 1.09 3.35 -8.17
N THR A 6 1.08 2.17 -8.78
CA THR A 6 1.60 0.93 -8.20
C THR A 6 1.83 -0.11 -9.31
N GLY A 7 2.07 -1.38 -8.97
CA GLY A 7 2.18 -2.50 -9.89
C GLY A 7 2.81 -3.72 -9.20
N GLY A 8 3.80 -4.33 -9.85
CA GLY A 8 4.94 -4.86 -9.11
C GLY A 8 5.75 -3.67 -8.59
N GLU A 9 7.02 -3.52 -9.00
CA GLU A 9 7.75 -2.29 -8.72
C GLU A 9 7.49 -1.23 -9.80
N PRO A 10 6.73 -0.14 -9.55
CA PRO A 10 6.37 0.83 -10.58
C PRO A 10 7.58 1.54 -11.19
N LEU A 11 8.67 1.73 -10.43
CA LEU A 11 9.84 2.46 -10.91
C LEU A 11 10.66 1.68 -11.95
N VAL A 12 10.34 0.40 -12.21
CA VAL A 12 10.91 -0.34 -13.35
C VAL A 12 10.24 0.02 -14.68
N ARG A 13 9.06 0.65 -14.66
CA ARG A 13 8.36 1.06 -15.87
C ARG A 13 9.12 2.23 -16.51
N ARG A 14 9.53 2.06 -17.77
CA ARG A 14 10.14 3.14 -18.55
C ARG A 14 9.21 4.35 -18.62
N GLU A 15 9.79 5.54 -18.51
CA GLU A 15 9.03 6.82 -18.55
C GLU A 15 7.92 6.89 -17.46
N PHE A 16 8.10 6.21 -16.32
CA PHE A 16 7.14 6.30 -15.22
C PHE A 16 6.85 7.75 -14.76
N PRO A 17 7.85 8.66 -14.62
CA PRO A 17 7.57 10.07 -14.30
C PRO A 17 6.68 10.78 -15.34
N ARG A 18 6.77 10.41 -16.62
CA ARG A 18 5.91 11.00 -17.67
C ARG A 18 4.44 10.62 -17.46
N LEU A 19 4.17 9.37 -17.08
CA LEU A 19 2.81 8.96 -16.74
C LEU A 19 2.28 9.72 -15.52
N ALA A 20 3.11 9.89 -14.48
CA ALA A 20 2.73 10.66 -13.31
C ALA A 20 2.38 12.11 -13.67
N ALA A 21 3.20 12.76 -14.50
CA ALA A 21 2.93 14.12 -14.98
C ALA A 21 1.61 14.23 -15.75
N MET A 22 1.33 13.29 -16.66
CA MET A 22 0.05 13.25 -17.39
C MET A 22 -1.16 13.10 -16.47
N LEU A 23 -1.03 12.37 -15.36
CA LEU A 23 -2.10 12.21 -14.37
C LEU A 23 -2.27 13.45 -13.49
N ALA A 24 -1.16 14.11 -13.14
CA ALA A 24 -1.19 15.35 -12.35
C ALA A 24 -1.82 16.52 -13.11
N GLU A 25 -1.86 16.48 -14.44
CA GLU A 25 -2.53 17.49 -15.28
C GLU A 25 -4.06 17.33 -15.33
N ILE A 26 -4.61 16.21 -14.84
CA ILE A 26 -6.06 15.98 -14.82
C ILE A 26 -6.69 16.83 -13.70
N PRO A 27 -7.60 17.78 -14.01
CA PRO A 27 -8.10 18.75 -13.04
C PRO A 27 -8.72 18.15 -11.77
N ASP A 28 -9.35 16.99 -11.88
CA ASP A 28 -10.03 16.34 -10.75
C ASP A 28 -9.09 15.42 -9.91
N VAL A 29 -7.82 15.29 -10.28
CA VAL A 29 -6.82 14.53 -9.50
C VAL A 29 -6.17 15.48 -8.49
N GLU A 30 -6.55 15.32 -7.22
CA GLU A 30 -6.12 16.18 -6.10
C GLU A 30 -4.95 15.55 -5.33
N ASP A 31 -4.90 14.21 -5.29
CA ASP A 31 -3.89 13.43 -4.58
C ASP A 31 -3.28 12.40 -5.53
N LEU A 32 -1.97 12.55 -5.79
CA LEU A 32 -1.21 11.61 -6.62
C LEU A 32 -0.14 10.95 -5.76
N SER A 33 -0.33 9.65 -5.54
CA SER A 33 0.54 8.84 -4.69
C SER A 33 1.21 7.70 -5.43
N VAL A 34 2.36 7.24 -4.93
CA VAL A 34 3.05 6.04 -5.42
C VAL A 34 3.26 5.02 -4.30
N THR A 35 3.20 3.73 -4.63
CA THR A 35 3.66 2.63 -3.77
C THR A 35 4.86 1.95 -4.41
N THR A 36 5.99 1.86 -3.71
CA THR A 36 7.26 1.31 -4.23
C THR A 36 7.99 0.52 -3.14
N ASN A 37 8.82 -0.45 -3.52
CA ASN A 37 9.76 -1.10 -2.60
C ASN A 37 10.96 -0.22 -2.23
N GLY A 38 11.04 0.98 -2.82
CA GLY A 38 12.04 1.99 -2.49
C GLY A 38 13.42 1.77 -3.10
N TYR A 39 13.67 0.63 -3.74
CA TYR A 39 14.99 0.29 -4.30
C TYR A 39 15.48 1.36 -5.27
N LEU A 40 14.61 1.88 -6.13
CA LEU A 40 14.97 2.88 -7.14
C LEU A 40 14.70 4.33 -6.70
N LEU A 41 14.32 4.59 -5.43
CA LEU A 41 13.98 5.94 -4.98
C LEU A 41 15.17 6.89 -5.02
N GLU A 42 16.36 6.45 -4.60
CA GLU A 42 17.58 7.29 -4.63
C GLU A 42 17.84 7.87 -6.04
N ARG A 43 17.44 7.15 -7.09
CA ARG A 43 17.58 7.60 -8.49
C ARG A 43 16.41 8.46 -8.98
N HIS A 44 15.19 8.19 -8.52
CA HIS A 44 13.97 8.74 -9.14
C HIS A 44 13.25 9.78 -8.28
N ALA A 45 13.55 9.93 -6.99
CA ALA A 45 12.79 10.79 -6.06
C ALA A 45 12.51 12.18 -6.63
N GLU A 46 13.55 12.91 -7.07
CA GLU A 46 13.39 14.25 -7.64
C GLU A 46 12.48 14.28 -8.88
N ALA A 47 12.65 13.32 -9.79
CA ALA A 47 11.84 13.25 -11.00
C ALA A 47 10.37 12.93 -10.70
N LEU A 48 10.10 12.14 -9.65
CA LEU A 48 8.75 11.82 -9.20
C LEU A 48 8.05 13.03 -8.59
N VAL A 49 8.74 13.76 -7.71
CA VAL A 49 8.22 15.00 -7.10
C VAL A 49 7.92 16.04 -8.18
N ARG A 50 8.87 16.27 -9.11
CA ARG A 50 8.66 17.20 -10.24
C ARG A 50 7.53 16.78 -11.18
N ALA A 51 7.20 15.49 -11.23
CA ALA A 51 6.08 14.97 -12.00
C ALA A 51 4.73 15.13 -11.28
N GLY A 52 4.69 15.76 -10.09
CA GLY A 52 3.47 16.02 -9.34
C GLY A 52 3.10 14.94 -8.33
N ILE A 53 3.95 13.93 -8.08
CA ILE A 53 3.71 12.98 -6.98
C ILE A 53 4.04 13.67 -5.67
N ASN A 54 3.04 13.77 -4.79
CA ASN A 54 3.18 14.41 -3.47
C ASN A 54 3.17 13.40 -2.32
N ARG A 55 2.68 12.17 -2.53
CA ARG A 55 2.60 11.13 -1.50
C ARG A 55 3.32 9.85 -1.85
N PHE A 56 4.04 9.31 -0.88
CA PHE A 56 4.90 8.15 -1.09
C PHE A 56 4.60 7.09 -0.06
N ASN A 57 4.39 5.86 -0.53
CA ASN A 57 4.25 4.67 0.29
C ASN A 57 5.42 3.75 -0.05
N VAL A 58 6.30 3.50 0.90
CA VAL A 58 7.50 2.69 0.70
C VAL A 58 7.38 1.41 1.51
N SER A 59 7.46 0.26 0.83
CA SER A 59 7.39 -1.05 1.48
C SER A 59 8.75 -1.42 2.06
N ILE A 60 8.82 -1.54 3.38
CA ILE A 60 9.99 -1.99 4.14
C ILE A 60 9.48 -2.89 5.25
N ASP A 61 9.67 -4.20 5.09
CA ASP A 61 9.14 -5.19 6.03
C ASP A 61 10.08 -5.47 7.22
N SER A 62 11.32 -4.97 7.17
CA SER A 62 12.29 -5.10 8.25
C SER A 62 13.36 -4.01 8.19
N LEU A 63 13.74 -3.48 9.35
CA LEU A 63 14.88 -2.58 9.52
C LEU A 63 16.19 -3.33 9.85
N GLN A 64 16.12 -4.66 9.96
CA GLN A 64 17.28 -5.51 10.16
C GLN A 64 17.79 -6.03 8.81
N ARG A 65 19.07 -5.78 8.51
CA ARG A 65 19.66 -6.09 7.19
C ARG A 65 19.46 -7.55 6.77
N ASP A 66 19.65 -8.50 7.69
CA ASP A 66 19.56 -9.94 7.40
C ASP A 66 18.12 -10.38 7.13
N ARG A 67 17.14 -9.88 7.91
CA ARG A 67 15.71 -10.13 7.71
C ARG A 67 15.21 -9.47 6.43
N PHE A 68 15.59 -8.21 6.18
CA PHE A 68 15.31 -7.53 4.92
C PHE A 68 15.85 -8.32 3.72
N PHE A 69 17.08 -8.84 3.82
CA PHE A 69 17.66 -9.69 2.78
C PHE A 69 16.90 -11.00 2.60
N ALA A 70 16.48 -11.64 3.68
CA ALA A 70 15.70 -12.88 3.62
C ALA A 70 14.38 -12.69 2.86
N LEU A 71 13.70 -11.55 3.05
CA LEU A 71 12.44 -11.22 2.37
C LEU A 71 12.65 -10.78 0.92
N THR A 72 13.54 -9.82 0.70
CA THR A 72 13.67 -9.15 -0.61
C THR A 72 14.65 -9.87 -1.56
N ARG A 73 15.44 -10.80 -1.03
CA ARG A 73 16.57 -11.48 -1.71
C ARG A 73 17.62 -10.51 -2.25
N ARG A 74 17.67 -9.28 -1.71
CA ARG A 74 18.59 -8.22 -2.11
C ARG A 74 19.11 -7.49 -0.90
N ASP A 75 20.42 -7.29 -0.86
CA ASP A 75 21.06 -6.54 0.21
C ASP A 75 20.98 -5.04 -0.08
N ALA A 76 19.77 -4.48 0.07
CA ALA A 76 19.44 -3.16 -0.42
C ALA A 76 18.86 -2.21 0.64
N LEU A 77 18.72 -2.65 1.90
CA LEU A 77 18.18 -1.80 2.96
C LEU A 77 18.92 -0.45 3.06
N PRO A 78 20.27 -0.37 3.03
CA PRO A 78 20.96 0.92 3.07
C PRO A 78 20.61 1.84 1.88
N GLN A 79 20.36 1.26 0.71
CA GLN A 79 19.98 2.02 -0.49
C GLN A 79 18.56 2.56 -0.39
N VAL A 80 17.62 1.75 0.13
CA VAL A 80 16.24 2.19 0.37
C VAL A 80 16.20 3.33 1.39
N LEU A 81 16.96 3.23 2.49
CA LEU A 81 17.04 4.28 3.51
C LEU A 81 17.63 5.59 2.98
N ARG A 82 18.68 5.54 2.15
CA ARG A 82 19.19 6.75 1.47
C ARG A 82 18.16 7.35 0.52
N GLY A 83 17.38 6.51 -0.17
CA GLY A 83 16.27 6.95 -1.02
C GLY A 83 15.19 7.70 -0.24
N LEU A 84 14.84 7.22 0.97
CA LEU A 84 13.93 7.90 1.89
C LEU A 84 14.50 9.24 2.36
N GLU A 85 15.77 9.26 2.80
CA GLU A 85 16.44 10.48 3.24
C GLU A 85 16.52 11.54 2.15
N LEU A 86 16.75 11.13 0.89
CA LEU A 86 16.69 12.04 -0.26
C LEU A 86 15.28 12.57 -0.48
N LEU A 87 14.28 11.68 -0.46
CA LEU A 87 12.88 12.03 -0.66
C LEU A 87 12.38 13.01 0.40
N ALA A 88 12.78 12.84 1.66
CA ALA A 88 12.42 13.70 2.78
C ALA A 88 12.95 15.14 2.65
N ARG A 89 13.88 15.42 1.73
CA ARG A 89 14.38 16.79 1.47
C ARG A 89 13.41 17.62 0.64
N PHE A 90 12.41 17.00 0.02
CA PHE A 90 11.39 17.68 -0.77
C PHE A 90 10.15 17.94 0.10
N PRO A 91 9.87 19.19 0.50
CA PRO A 91 8.70 19.50 1.34
C PRO A 91 7.36 19.13 0.68
N GLU A 92 7.32 19.03 -0.66
CA GLU A 92 6.16 18.58 -1.43
C GLU A 92 5.91 17.07 -1.30
N ALA A 93 6.93 16.28 -0.93
CA ALA A 93 6.83 14.84 -0.74
C ALA A 93 6.34 14.51 0.67
N HIS A 94 5.08 14.84 0.98
CA HIS A 94 4.50 14.59 2.29
C HIS A 94 3.00 14.20 2.22
N PRO A 95 2.53 13.23 3.03
CA PRO A 95 3.32 12.36 3.91
C PRO A 95 4.13 11.28 3.17
N ILE A 96 5.25 10.88 3.77
CA ILE A 96 5.99 9.67 3.43
C ILE A 96 5.59 8.57 4.42
N LYS A 97 5.08 7.46 3.90
CA LYS A 97 4.56 6.34 4.66
C LYS A 97 5.42 5.12 4.45
N ILE A 98 5.76 4.43 5.53
CA ILE A 98 6.49 3.17 5.48
C ILE A 98 5.51 2.05 5.81
N ASN A 99 5.33 1.11 4.89
CA ASN A 99 4.44 -0.03 5.11
C ASN A 99 5.30 -1.27 5.40
N ALA A 100 5.02 -1.95 6.51
CA ALA A 100 5.65 -3.20 6.91
C ALA A 100 4.57 -4.29 7.04
N VAL A 101 4.75 -5.41 6.35
CA VAL A 101 3.85 -6.57 6.49
C VAL A 101 4.16 -7.31 7.79
N ALA A 102 3.12 -7.53 8.59
CA ALA A 102 3.16 -8.23 9.86
C ALA A 102 2.93 -9.73 9.68
N MET A 103 3.99 -10.52 9.85
CA MET A 103 4.01 -11.98 9.76
C MET A 103 4.42 -12.59 11.10
N ARG A 104 3.63 -13.56 11.57
CA ARG A 104 3.93 -14.32 12.79
C ARG A 104 5.21 -15.13 12.62
N ASP A 105 5.94 -15.29 13.70
CA ASP A 105 7.23 -15.95 13.84
C ASP A 105 8.33 -15.37 12.93
N PHE A 106 8.16 -14.13 12.46
CA PHE A 106 9.09 -13.51 11.53
C PHE A 106 9.34 -12.02 11.80
N THR A 107 8.28 -11.21 11.90
CA THR A 107 8.38 -9.75 12.04
C THR A 107 7.99 -9.22 13.42
N GLU A 108 7.70 -10.05 14.43
CA GLU A 108 7.34 -9.57 15.78
C GLU A 108 8.39 -8.61 16.35
N GLU A 109 9.66 -8.99 16.20
CA GLU A 109 10.79 -8.22 16.71
C GLU A 109 11.01 -6.89 15.97
N GLU A 110 10.30 -6.65 14.86
CA GLU A 110 10.34 -5.37 14.13
C GLU A 110 9.42 -4.32 14.76
N ALA A 111 8.47 -4.71 15.63
CA ALA A 111 7.47 -3.81 16.19
C ALA A 111 8.08 -2.59 16.90
N ILE A 112 9.00 -2.82 17.85
CA ILE A 112 9.65 -1.75 18.62
C ILE A 112 10.64 -0.96 17.75
N PRO A 113 11.54 -1.59 16.96
CA PRO A 113 12.42 -0.85 16.04
C PRO A 113 11.66 0.09 15.07
N PHE A 114 10.53 -0.34 14.52
CA PHE A 114 9.71 0.51 13.67
C PHE A 114 9.01 1.63 14.44
N ALA A 115 8.58 1.37 15.68
CA ALA A 115 8.05 2.44 16.54
C ALA A 115 9.12 3.50 16.82
N GLU A 116 10.34 3.11 17.20
CA GLU A 116 11.47 4.02 17.38
C GLU A 116 11.80 4.79 16.10
N PHE A 117 11.74 4.12 14.95
CA PHE A 117 11.95 4.74 13.65
C PHE A 117 10.90 5.81 13.34
N ALA A 118 9.62 5.51 13.57
CA ALA A 118 8.52 6.47 13.41
C ALA A 118 8.65 7.69 14.33
N ARG A 119 9.18 7.50 15.54
CA ARG A 119 9.40 8.58 16.52
C ARG A 119 10.55 9.51 16.13
N ARG A 120 11.61 8.96 15.53
CA ARG A 120 12.86 9.69 15.22
C ARG A 120 12.89 10.31 13.83
N THR A 121 11.89 10.05 13.00
CA THR A 121 11.85 10.47 11.59
C THR A 121 10.51 11.13 11.28
N PRO A 122 10.38 11.87 10.16
CA PRO A 122 9.09 12.42 9.74
C PRO A 122 8.17 11.36 9.12
N TYR A 123 8.54 10.07 9.16
CA TYR A 123 7.83 9.02 8.45
C TYR A 123 6.69 8.43 9.28
N GLU A 124 5.55 8.21 8.65
CA GLU A 124 4.44 7.49 9.26
C GLU A 124 4.60 5.99 8.97
N VAL A 125 4.99 5.21 9.98
CA VAL A 125 5.12 3.75 9.85
C VAL A 125 3.76 3.09 10.02
N ARG A 126 3.47 2.07 9.19
CA ARG A 126 2.21 1.35 9.17
C ARG A 126 2.46 -0.15 9.10
N PHE A 127 1.89 -0.88 10.04
CA PHE A 127 1.84 -2.33 9.97
C PHE A 127 0.63 -2.79 9.16
N ILE A 128 0.83 -3.78 8.30
CA ILE A 128 -0.22 -4.38 7.48
C ILE A 128 -0.28 -5.87 7.82
N GLU A 129 -1.45 -6.37 8.23
CA GLU A 129 -1.58 -7.81 8.47
C GLU A 129 -1.32 -8.61 7.19
N PHE A 130 -0.60 -9.72 7.33
CA PHE A 130 -0.35 -10.64 6.22
C PHE A 130 -1.67 -11.21 5.67
N MET A 131 -1.85 -11.13 4.35
CA MET A 131 -3.10 -11.48 3.65
C MET A 131 -2.87 -12.59 2.62
N PRO A 132 -3.93 -13.35 2.24
CA PRO A 132 -3.86 -14.39 1.21
C PRO A 132 -3.81 -13.79 -0.20
N LEU A 133 -2.68 -13.14 -0.52
CA LEU A 133 -2.33 -12.58 -1.83
C LEU A 133 -0.87 -12.90 -2.17
N ASP A 134 -0.33 -13.93 -1.54
CA ASP A 134 1.00 -14.46 -1.80
C ASP A 134 1.02 -15.26 -3.12
N ALA A 135 2.20 -15.36 -3.72
CA ALA A 135 2.36 -16.00 -5.02
C ALA A 135 2.31 -17.53 -4.95
N ASP A 136 2.64 -18.10 -3.79
CA ASP A 136 2.76 -19.54 -3.57
C ASP A 136 1.48 -20.16 -2.97
N HIS A 137 0.44 -19.33 -2.73
CA HIS A 137 -0.83 -19.73 -2.10
C HIS A 137 -0.63 -20.51 -0.79
N ALA A 138 0.42 -20.16 -0.06
CA ALA A 138 0.87 -20.78 1.18
C ALA A 138 0.37 -20.05 2.44
N TRP A 139 -0.36 -18.94 2.27
CA TRP A 139 -0.94 -18.20 3.38
C TRP A 139 -1.85 -19.09 4.23
N THR A 140 -1.68 -18.99 5.54
CA THR A 140 -2.58 -19.56 6.52
C THR A 140 -2.92 -18.54 7.61
N GLN A 141 -4.07 -18.73 8.27
CA GLN A 141 -4.56 -17.76 9.25
C GLN A 141 -3.65 -17.65 10.50
N ASP A 142 -2.94 -18.71 10.86
CA ASP A 142 -1.97 -18.74 11.95
C ASP A 142 -0.73 -17.87 11.69
N GLN A 143 -0.39 -17.59 10.43
CA GLN A 143 0.72 -16.70 10.06
C GLN A 143 0.40 -15.21 10.27
N VAL A 144 -0.85 -14.87 10.61
CA VAL A 144 -1.27 -13.48 10.81
C VAL A 144 -0.84 -13.02 12.20
N LEU A 145 0.12 -12.08 12.23
CA LEU A 145 0.40 -11.26 13.41
C LEU A 145 -0.52 -10.05 13.38
N THR A 146 -1.48 -9.99 14.31
CA THR A 146 -2.57 -9.02 14.23
C THR A 146 -2.10 -7.61 14.59
N GLY A 147 -2.79 -6.61 14.05
CA GLY A 147 -2.55 -5.21 14.43
C GLY A 147 -2.78 -4.95 15.92
N ALA A 148 -3.67 -5.71 16.56
CA ALA A 148 -3.93 -5.62 18.00
C ALA A 148 -2.73 -6.12 18.84
N GLU A 149 -2.09 -7.22 18.44
CA GLU A 149 -0.88 -7.76 19.09
C GLU A 149 0.28 -6.78 18.97
N ILE A 150 0.54 -6.26 17.76
CA ILE A 150 1.63 -5.30 17.54
C ILE A 150 1.37 -4.01 18.31
N ARG A 151 0.13 -3.49 18.26
CA ARG A 151 -0.24 -2.28 19.02
C ARG A 151 0.00 -2.48 20.51
N ALA A 152 -0.41 -3.62 21.08
CA ALA A 152 -0.20 -3.91 22.50
C ALA A 152 1.29 -3.99 22.86
N ALA A 153 2.12 -4.59 22.01
CA ALA A 153 3.56 -4.66 22.23
C ALA A 153 4.21 -3.27 22.23
N ILE A 154 3.80 -2.39 21.30
CA ILE A 154 4.30 -1.02 21.21
C ILE A 154 3.80 -0.18 22.38
N ASP A 155 2.50 -0.24 22.69
CA ASP A 155 1.85 0.54 23.77
C ASP A 155 2.46 0.26 25.14
N ALA A 156 2.94 -0.96 25.38
CA ALA A 156 3.65 -1.33 26.61
C ALA A 156 4.99 -0.60 26.82
N VAL A 157 5.61 -0.08 25.76
CA VAL A 157 6.89 0.65 25.80
C VAL A 157 6.68 2.14 25.52
N TYR A 158 5.86 2.46 24.53
CA TYR A 158 5.52 3.82 24.10
C TYR A 158 4.00 3.96 24.05
N PRO A 159 3.36 4.56 25.08
CA PRO A 159 1.92 4.69 25.13
C PRO A 159 1.33 5.36 23.90
N LEU A 160 0.23 4.80 23.39
CA LEU A 160 -0.42 5.19 22.14
C LEU A 160 -1.81 5.77 22.41
N GLU A 161 -2.11 6.90 21.75
CA GLU A 161 -3.42 7.54 21.77
C GLU A 161 -4.05 7.49 20.38
N PRO A 162 -5.30 7.01 20.23
CA PRO A 162 -5.94 6.89 18.93
C PRO A 162 -6.21 8.27 18.31
N GLU A 163 -5.93 8.40 17.02
CA GLU A 163 -6.31 9.56 16.22
C GLU A 163 -7.71 9.36 15.62
N PRO A 164 -8.48 10.45 15.39
CA PRO A 164 -9.71 10.38 14.63
C PRO A 164 -9.47 9.74 13.25
N ARG A 165 -10.26 8.73 12.91
CA ARG A 165 -10.15 8.05 11.62
C ARG A 165 -10.82 8.90 10.54
N GLU A 166 -10.05 9.28 9.52
CA GLU A 166 -10.57 9.91 8.32
C GLU A 166 -11.52 8.96 7.55
N PRO A 167 -12.57 9.48 6.88
CA PRO A 167 -13.44 8.67 6.03
C PRO A 167 -12.63 7.86 5.01
N HIS A 168 -12.99 6.59 4.81
CA HIS A 168 -12.36 5.68 3.87
C HIS A 168 -10.89 5.31 4.16
N ALA A 169 -10.32 5.80 5.27
CA ALA A 169 -8.96 5.48 5.66
C ALA A 169 -8.83 3.98 6.01
N THR A 170 -7.83 3.34 5.42
CA THR A 170 -7.55 1.91 5.64
C THR A 170 -6.79 1.64 6.94
N ALA A 171 -5.99 2.61 7.38
CA ALA A 171 -5.23 2.51 8.61
C ALA A 171 -6.01 3.10 9.79
N ARG A 172 -5.94 2.44 10.94
CA ARG A 172 -6.17 3.08 12.24
C ARG A 172 -4.86 3.70 12.69
N VAL A 173 -4.84 5.02 12.86
CA VAL A 173 -3.64 5.77 13.22
C VAL A 173 -3.67 6.06 14.72
N TYR A 174 -2.52 5.93 15.34
CA TYR A 174 -2.25 6.30 16.72
C TYR A 174 -1.09 7.28 16.75
N ARG A 175 -1.15 8.26 17.63
CA ARG A 175 0.02 9.08 17.98
C ARG A 175 0.64 8.54 19.26
N PHE A 176 1.93 8.73 19.43
CA PHE A 176 2.56 8.49 20.71
C PHE A 176 2.09 9.55 21.73
N ALA A 177 1.86 9.15 22.98
CA ALA A 177 1.29 10.01 24.01
C ALA A 177 2.17 11.22 24.36
N ASP A 178 3.48 11.10 24.17
CA ASP A 178 4.45 12.19 24.30
C ASP A 178 4.54 13.11 23.07
N GLY A 179 3.77 12.83 22.02
CA GLY A 179 3.70 13.64 20.81
C GLY A 179 4.78 13.34 19.76
N GLU A 180 5.66 12.36 19.99
CA GLU A 180 6.76 12.06 19.07
C GLU A 180 6.33 11.16 17.91
N GLY A 181 5.57 11.70 16.96
CA GLY A 181 5.23 11.01 15.71
C GLY A 181 3.97 10.14 15.79
N LYS A 182 3.78 9.28 14.78
CA LYS A 182 2.56 8.50 14.57
C LYS A 182 2.86 7.10 14.04
N ILE A 183 1.96 6.17 14.32
CA ILE A 183 2.02 4.81 13.80
C ILE A 183 0.61 4.32 13.39
N GLY A 184 0.54 3.55 12.32
CA GLY A 184 -0.71 3.04 11.77
C GLY A 184 -0.81 1.52 11.75
N PHE A 185 -2.04 1.03 11.78
CA PHE A 185 -2.36 -0.39 11.68
C PHE A 185 -3.43 -0.59 10.60
N ILE A 186 -3.11 -1.37 9.57
CA ILE A 186 -4.00 -1.77 8.49
C ILE A 186 -4.34 -3.23 8.73
N ASN A 187 -5.59 -3.49 9.17
CA ASN A 187 -6.04 -4.78 9.69
C ASN A 187 -7.06 -5.44 8.75
N PRO A 188 -6.67 -5.85 7.53
CA PRO A 188 -7.57 -6.40 6.55
C PRO A 188 -8.13 -7.77 6.94
N VAL A 189 -7.50 -8.51 7.86
CA VAL A 189 -7.95 -9.84 8.26
C VAL A 189 -8.74 -9.76 9.56
N SER A 190 -8.17 -9.21 10.62
CA SER A 190 -8.77 -9.21 11.95
C SER A 190 -9.86 -8.15 12.13
N GLU A 191 -9.77 -7.01 11.43
CA GLU A 191 -10.74 -5.91 11.50
C GLU A 191 -11.07 -5.31 10.11
N PRO A 192 -11.76 -6.06 9.23
CA PRO A 192 -11.99 -5.63 7.85
C PRO A 192 -12.72 -4.30 7.71
N PHE A 193 -12.25 -3.44 6.80
CA PHE A 193 -12.82 -2.11 6.53
C PHE A 193 -13.59 -2.03 5.20
N CYS A 194 -14.14 -3.17 4.74
CA CYS A 194 -14.81 -3.25 3.43
C CYS A 194 -16.01 -2.29 3.30
N GLY A 195 -16.78 -2.11 4.37
CA GLY A 195 -17.96 -1.22 4.38
C GLY A 195 -17.64 0.27 4.19
N ASP A 196 -16.37 0.65 4.28
CA ASP A 196 -15.88 2.02 4.09
C ASP A 196 -14.91 2.12 2.89
N CYS A 197 -14.78 1.07 2.08
CA CYS A 197 -13.79 0.99 1.01
C CYS A 197 -14.31 1.58 -0.31
N ASN A 198 -13.80 2.76 -0.68
CA ASN A 198 -14.10 3.45 -1.93
C ASN A 198 -13.15 3.13 -3.11
N ARG A 199 -12.26 2.14 -2.97
CA ARG A 199 -11.19 1.87 -3.94
C ARG A 199 -11.60 0.91 -5.06
N VAL A 200 -11.08 1.16 -6.25
CA VAL A 200 -11.03 0.24 -7.39
C VAL A 200 -9.61 0.26 -7.99
N ARG A 201 -9.27 -0.73 -8.83
CA ARG A 201 -7.93 -0.87 -9.39
C ARG A 201 -7.98 -1.13 -10.88
N LEU A 202 -7.00 -0.60 -11.60
CA LEU A 202 -6.69 -0.98 -12.97
C LEU A 202 -5.41 -1.82 -12.95
N THR A 203 -5.48 -3.06 -13.44
CA THR A 203 -4.32 -3.95 -13.52
C THR A 203 -3.40 -3.55 -14.69
N ALA A 204 -2.15 -4.01 -14.66
CA ALA A 204 -1.17 -3.70 -15.71
C ALA A 204 -1.57 -4.22 -17.11
N ASP A 205 -2.37 -5.27 -17.17
CA ASP A 205 -2.93 -5.82 -18.40
C ASP A 205 -4.24 -5.14 -18.84
N GLY A 206 -4.72 -4.15 -18.09
CA GLY A 206 -5.84 -3.28 -18.47
C GLY A 206 -7.22 -3.80 -18.05
N ARG A 207 -7.28 -4.52 -16.93
CA ARG A 207 -8.51 -5.01 -16.33
C ARG A 207 -8.90 -4.16 -15.12
N LEU A 208 -10.18 -3.83 -15.01
CA LEU A 208 -10.75 -3.21 -13.82
C LEU A 208 -11.04 -4.29 -12.76
N ARG A 209 -10.57 -4.05 -11.54
CA ARG A 209 -10.72 -4.93 -10.39
C ARG A 209 -11.29 -4.13 -9.22
N THR A 210 -12.47 -4.53 -8.73
CA THR A 210 -13.24 -3.78 -7.72
C THR A 210 -12.78 -4.02 -6.28
N CYS A 211 -12.11 -5.15 -6.04
CA CYS A 211 -11.57 -5.55 -4.72
C CYS A 211 -10.22 -6.25 -4.89
N LEU A 212 -9.32 -6.18 -3.90
CA LEU A 212 -8.08 -6.99 -3.90
C LEU A 212 -8.42 -8.48 -4.07
N PHE A 213 -9.50 -8.91 -3.41
CA PHE A 213 -9.92 -10.29 -3.32
C PHE A 213 -10.97 -10.71 -4.35
N SER A 214 -11.30 -9.87 -5.33
CA SER A 214 -12.33 -10.25 -6.32
C SER A 214 -11.86 -11.43 -7.18
N LEU A 215 -12.74 -12.38 -7.48
CA LEU A 215 -12.42 -13.46 -8.42
C LEU A 215 -12.64 -13.02 -9.88
N ASN A 216 -13.25 -11.85 -10.08
CA ASN A 216 -13.66 -11.34 -11.38
C ASN A 216 -12.93 -10.04 -11.71
N GLU A 217 -12.70 -9.82 -13.00
CA GLU A 217 -12.14 -8.58 -13.51
C GLU A 217 -12.85 -8.20 -14.81
N THR A 218 -13.00 -6.89 -15.05
CA THR A 218 -13.70 -6.37 -16.23
C THR A 218 -12.68 -5.86 -17.24
N ASP A 219 -12.79 -6.25 -18.52
CA ASP A 219 -11.91 -5.71 -19.57
C ASP A 219 -12.22 -4.23 -19.83
N LEU A 220 -11.21 -3.36 -19.73
CA LEU A 220 -11.30 -1.99 -20.22
C LEU A 220 -10.40 -1.77 -21.44
N ARG A 221 -9.29 -2.51 -21.53
CA ARG A 221 -8.31 -2.35 -22.60
C ARG A 221 -8.83 -2.83 -23.96
N GLY A 222 -9.58 -3.94 -23.99
CA GLY A 222 -10.22 -4.44 -25.22
C GLY A 222 -11.14 -3.39 -25.84
N PRO A 223 -12.22 -2.99 -25.15
CA PRO A 223 -13.15 -1.97 -25.64
C PRO A 223 -12.45 -0.66 -26.03
N MET A 224 -11.54 -0.15 -25.19
CA MET A 224 -10.79 1.08 -25.49
C MET A 224 -9.98 0.98 -26.81
N ARG A 225 -9.41 -0.20 -27.11
CA ARG A 225 -8.64 -0.42 -28.35
C ARG A 225 -9.51 -0.66 -29.57
N GLU A 226 -10.74 -1.13 -29.37
CA GLU A 226 -11.74 -1.31 -30.41
C GLU A 226 -12.45 0.00 -30.78
N GLY A 227 -12.16 1.08 -30.06
CA GLY A 227 -12.66 2.42 -30.35
C GLY A 227 -13.89 2.82 -29.53
N ALA A 228 -14.13 2.15 -28.39
CA ALA A 228 -15.20 2.55 -27.47
C ALA A 228 -15.01 4.00 -27.03
N ASP A 229 -16.11 4.76 -27.03
CA ASP A 229 -16.11 6.15 -26.60
C ASP A 229 -16.10 6.30 -25.07
N GLU A 230 -16.00 7.54 -24.59
CA GLU A 230 -15.95 7.83 -23.15
C GLU A 230 -17.20 7.34 -22.39
N ARG A 231 -18.39 7.41 -23.01
CA ARG A 231 -19.65 7.01 -22.38
C ARG A 231 -19.75 5.50 -22.28
N GLU A 232 -19.29 4.79 -23.31
CA GLU A 232 -19.21 3.33 -23.31
C GLU A 232 -18.25 2.83 -22.22
N LEU A 233 -17.05 3.43 -22.13
CA LEU A 233 -16.08 3.10 -21.09
C LEU A 233 -16.60 3.44 -19.68
N GLU A 234 -17.24 4.60 -19.52
CA GLU A 234 -17.88 5.00 -18.26
C GLU A 234 -18.93 3.98 -17.83
N GLN A 235 -19.79 3.53 -18.74
CA GLN A 235 -20.84 2.54 -18.44
C GLN A 235 -20.23 1.21 -18.00
N ILE A 236 -19.18 0.72 -18.66
CA ILE A 236 -18.48 -0.52 -18.28
C ILE A 236 -17.91 -0.40 -16.86
N ILE A 237 -17.32 0.76 -16.52
CA ILE A 237 -16.81 1.02 -15.18
C ILE A 237 -17.95 1.04 -14.15
N ARG A 238 -19.04 1.76 -14.43
CA ARG A 238 -20.22 1.83 -13.54
C ARG A 238 -20.81 0.45 -13.26
N ASP A 239 -20.98 -0.37 -14.29
CA ASP A 239 -21.54 -1.72 -14.15
C ASP A 239 -20.63 -2.65 -13.34
N ALA A 240 -19.31 -2.49 -13.47
CA ALA A 240 -18.36 -3.23 -12.64
C ALA A 240 -18.44 -2.78 -11.18
N VAL A 241 -18.44 -1.47 -10.92
CA VAL A 241 -18.54 -0.89 -9.58
C VAL A 241 -19.86 -1.28 -8.90
N TRP A 242 -20.97 -1.29 -9.63
CA TRP A 242 -22.28 -1.68 -9.09
C TRP A 242 -22.36 -3.15 -8.66
N ARG A 243 -21.50 -4.00 -9.24
CA ARG A 243 -21.35 -5.42 -8.89
C ARG A 243 -20.27 -5.68 -7.84
N LYS A 244 -19.63 -4.64 -7.31
CA LYS A 244 -18.61 -4.78 -6.26
C LYS A 244 -19.19 -5.52 -5.06
N GLU A 245 -18.47 -6.54 -4.62
CA GLU A 245 -18.86 -7.39 -3.51
C GLU A 245 -18.89 -6.58 -2.20
N LEU A 246 -19.80 -6.93 -1.29
CA LEU A 246 -19.99 -6.22 -0.01
C LEU A 246 -18.71 -6.24 0.85
N LYS A 247 -18.02 -7.39 0.88
CA LYS A 247 -16.77 -7.58 1.60
C LYS A 247 -15.98 -8.75 1.01
N HIS A 248 -14.71 -8.87 1.40
CA HIS A 248 -14.00 -10.13 1.26
C HIS A 248 -14.41 -11.10 2.38
N HIS A 249 -14.20 -12.38 2.12
CA HIS A 249 -14.54 -13.46 3.04
C HIS A 249 -13.30 -14.13 3.65
N VAL A 250 -12.14 -13.46 3.64
CA VAL A 250 -10.91 -13.97 4.28
C VAL A 250 -11.20 -14.44 5.70
N GLY A 251 -10.78 -15.67 6.05
CA GLY A 251 -11.04 -16.29 7.36
C GLY A 251 -12.42 -16.96 7.50
N GLU A 252 -13.30 -16.85 6.50
CA GLU A 252 -14.61 -17.52 6.50
C GLU A 252 -14.55 -18.86 5.75
N ALA A 253 -15.44 -19.79 6.12
CA ALA A 253 -15.57 -21.07 5.43
C ALA A 253 -15.97 -20.85 3.95
N GLY A 254 -15.24 -21.50 3.03
CA GLY A 254 -15.47 -21.36 1.59
C GLY A 254 -14.80 -20.14 0.96
N PHE A 255 -13.93 -19.41 1.69
CA PHE A 255 -13.07 -18.40 1.08
C PHE A 255 -12.20 -19.03 -0.02
N ILE A 256 -12.22 -18.39 -1.20
CA ILE A 256 -11.37 -18.76 -2.33
C ILE A 256 -10.31 -17.68 -2.48
N GLN A 257 -9.05 -18.08 -2.34
CA GLN A 257 -7.93 -17.18 -2.58
C GLN A 257 -7.88 -16.78 -4.07
N PRO A 258 -7.74 -15.48 -4.40
CA PRO A 258 -7.59 -15.06 -5.78
C PRO A 258 -6.35 -15.64 -6.45
N ALA A 259 -6.42 -15.85 -7.76
CA ALA A 259 -5.29 -16.36 -8.53
C ALA A 259 -4.12 -15.35 -8.64
N ARG A 260 -4.40 -14.05 -8.63
CA ARG A 260 -3.37 -13.02 -8.73
C ARG A 260 -2.75 -12.72 -7.36
N SER A 261 -1.42 -12.72 -7.29
CA SER A 261 -0.68 -12.22 -6.13
C SER A 261 -0.69 -10.70 -6.06
N MET A 262 -0.28 -10.14 -4.92
CA MET A 262 -0.26 -8.69 -4.67
C MET A 262 0.54 -7.94 -5.76
N SER A 263 1.69 -8.46 -6.14
CA SER A 263 2.56 -7.90 -7.19
C SER A 263 1.90 -7.81 -8.58
N ALA A 264 0.87 -8.61 -8.85
CA ALA A 264 0.14 -8.62 -10.11
C ALA A 264 -1.08 -7.68 -10.11
N ILE A 265 -1.46 -7.13 -8.95
CA ILE A 265 -2.64 -6.25 -8.76
C ILE A 265 -2.30 -4.91 -8.11
N GLY A 266 -1.02 -4.59 -7.94
CA GLY A 266 -0.62 -3.25 -7.54
C GLY A 266 -0.22 -3.12 -6.07
N GLY A 267 0.65 -3.98 -5.57
CA GLY A 267 1.40 -3.73 -4.34
C GLY A 267 2.49 -4.74 -4.07
#